data_AF-A0A4V6YS58-F1
#
_entry.id   AF-A0A4V6YS58-F1
#
_cell.length_a   1.000
_cell.length_b   1.000
_cell.length_c   1.000
_cell.angle_alpha   90.00
_cell.angle_beta   90.00
_cell.angle_gamma   90.00
#
_symmetry.space_group_name_H-M   'P 1'
#
loop_
_entity.id
_entity.type
_entity.pdbx_description
1 polymer ?
#
loop_
_entity_poly.entity_id
_entity_poly.type
_entity_poly.pdbx_seq_one_letter_code
_entity_poly.pdbx_strand_id
1 'polypeptide(L)'
;MPCCSCVFYFALITGGISFKYIDPQYYEFKRLCETESRTTIYNQDLYRIDNERENKKRYYDAITQKEYFRDKFVENRSSINISSRLIESKNVLYYEKHLIYKEVYYWYKEIGLWLSGDEGAGFGLKARQKLLCENGIISVRL
;
A
#
# COMPACT_ATOMS: atom_id res chain seq x y z
N MET A 1 0.91 -39.23 -16.61
CA MET A 1 0.42 -37.94 -16.07
C MET A 1 1.57 -36.92 -16.05
N PRO A 2 1.73 -36.07 -17.08
CA PRO A 2 2.87 -35.15 -17.18
C PRO A 2 2.54 -33.68 -16.81
N CYS A 3 1.34 -33.39 -16.31
CA CYS A 3 0.88 -32.00 -16.16
C CYS A 3 1.51 -31.27 -14.95
N CYS A 4 1.82 -31.97 -13.85
CA CYS A 4 2.40 -31.33 -12.66
C CYS A 4 3.84 -30.84 -12.89
N SER A 5 4.64 -31.53 -13.71
CA SER A 5 6.03 -31.16 -13.95
C SER A 5 6.19 -29.81 -14.67
N CYS A 6 5.24 -29.45 -15.54
CA CYS A 6 5.25 -28.17 -16.25
C CYS A 6 5.03 -26.99 -15.30
N VAL A 7 4.11 -27.11 -14.34
CA VAL A 7 3.78 -26.04 -13.38
C VAL A 7 4.99 -25.68 -12.52
N PHE A 8 5.77 -26.68 -12.09
CA PHE A 8 7.01 -26.44 -11.34
C PHE A 8 8.08 -25.76 -12.19
N TYR A 9 8.23 -26.14 -13.46
CA TYR A 9 9.21 -25.53 -14.36
C TYR A 9 8.88 -24.07 -14.68
N PHE A 10 7.60 -23.74 -14.87
CA PHE A 10 7.15 -22.36 -15.05
C PHE A 10 7.38 -21.52 -13.79
N ALA A 11 7.04 -22.03 -12.60
CA ALA A 11 7.27 -21.32 -11.34
C ALA A 11 8.76 -21.01 -11.10
N LEU A 12 9.66 -21.89 -11.54
CA LEU A 12 11.12 -21.71 -11.47
C LEU A 12 11.64 -20.61 -12.42
N ILE A 13 11.11 -20.53 -13.64
CA ILE A 13 11.59 -19.57 -14.65
C ILE A 13 11.04 -18.17 -14.41
N THR A 14 9.79 -18.03 -13.96
CA THR A 14 9.12 -16.72 -13.81
C THR A 14 9.16 -16.17 -12.37
N GLY A 15 9.82 -16.86 -11.44
CA GLY A 15 9.82 -16.51 -10.02
C GLY A 15 8.50 -16.78 -9.30
N GLY A 16 7.52 -17.37 -9.99
CA GLY A 16 6.22 -17.75 -9.46
C GLY A 16 5.06 -17.70 -10.47
N ILE A 17 3.90 -18.20 -10.06
CA ILE A 17 2.65 -18.23 -10.83
C ILE A 17 1.59 -17.44 -10.07
N SER A 18 1.01 -16.44 -10.74
CA SER A 18 -0.08 -15.60 -10.23
C SER A 18 -1.43 -16.11 -10.71
N PHE A 19 -2.42 -16.19 -9.81
CA PHE A 19 -3.81 -16.50 -10.18
C PHE A 19 -4.72 -15.27 -10.18
N LYS A 20 -4.17 -14.05 -10.17
CA LYS A 20 -4.97 -12.82 -10.10
C LYS A 20 -5.90 -12.63 -11.31
N TYR A 21 -5.47 -13.05 -12.51
CA TYR A 21 -6.24 -12.85 -13.74
C TYR A 21 -7.50 -13.73 -13.84
N ILE A 22 -7.59 -14.78 -13.03
CA ILE A 22 -8.79 -15.63 -12.94
C ILE A 22 -9.62 -15.35 -11.69
N ASP A 23 -9.25 -14.35 -10.89
CA ASP A 23 -9.94 -13.98 -9.66
C ASP A 23 -10.82 -12.74 -9.86
N PRO A 24 -12.16 -12.85 -9.77
CA PRO A 24 -13.06 -11.71 -9.85
C PRO A 24 -12.74 -10.60 -8.84
N GLN A 25 -12.29 -10.95 -7.63
CA GLN A 25 -11.96 -9.96 -6.59
C GLN A 25 -10.75 -9.10 -6.96
N TYR A 26 -9.85 -9.60 -7.83
CA TYR A 26 -8.73 -8.81 -8.32
C TYR A 26 -9.19 -7.69 -9.26
N TYR A 27 -10.21 -7.94 -10.09
CA TYR A 27 -10.75 -6.91 -10.98
C TYR A 27 -11.49 -5.83 -10.22
N GLU A 28 -12.20 -6.18 -9.14
CA GLU A 28 -12.79 -5.20 -8.23
C GLU A 28 -11.72 -4.34 -7.55
N PHE A 29 -10.66 -4.98 -7.03
CA PHE A 29 -9.50 -4.28 -6.49
C PHE A 29 -8.87 -3.33 -7.51
N LYS A 30 -8.64 -3.79 -8.74
CA LYS A 30 -8.06 -2.98 -9.83
C LYS A 30 -8.96 -1.79 -10.17
N ARG A 31 -10.28 -2.00 -10.28
CA ARG A 31 -11.25 -0.92 -10.53
C ARG A 31 -11.19 0.14 -9.44
N LEU A 32 -11.25 -0.27 -8.17
CA LEU A 32 -11.18 0.65 -7.02
C LEU A 32 -9.83 1.39 -6.96
N CYS A 33 -8.75 0.70 -7.31
CA CYS A 33 -7.43 1.30 -7.43
C CYS A 33 -7.42 2.45 -8.45
N GLU A 34 -7.96 2.21 -9.64
CA GLU A 34 -7.98 3.19 -10.73
C GLU A 34 -8.96 4.36 -10.48
N THR A 35 -10.11 4.10 -9.82
CA THR A 35 -11.15 5.13 -9.66
C THR A 35 -11.10 5.84 -8.32
N GLU A 36 -10.79 5.15 -7.23
CA GLU A 36 -10.94 5.68 -5.86
C GLU A 36 -9.61 5.93 -5.16
N SER A 37 -8.54 5.18 -5.49
CA SER A 37 -7.27 5.32 -4.77
C SER A 37 -6.58 6.63 -5.12
N ARG A 38 -6.56 7.55 -4.14
CA ARG A 38 -5.93 8.87 -4.29
C ARG A 38 -5.54 9.46 -2.95
N THR A 39 -4.49 10.26 -2.98
CA THR A 39 -4.13 11.20 -1.93
C THR A 39 -4.61 12.59 -2.32
N THR A 40 -5.61 13.11 -1.60
CA THR A 40 -6.13 14.47 -1.75
C THR A 40 -5.45 15.37 -0.73
N ILE A 41 -4.70 16.36 -1.20
CA ILE A 41 -4.06 17.37 -0.38
C ILE A 41 -5.00 18.57 -0.25
N TYR A 42 -5.34 18.94 0.99
CA TYR A 42 -6.22 20.06 1.30
C TYR A 42 -5.45 21.32 1.68
N ASN A 43 -4.25 21.16 2.24
CA ASN A 43 -3.37 22.27 2.57
C ASN A 43 -1.93 21.94 2.13
N GLN A 44 -1.47 22.61 1.07
CA GLN A 44 -0.16 22.36 0.48
C GLN A 44 1.00 22.75 1.41
N ASP A 45 0.86 23.86 2.16
CA ASP A 45 1.90 24.30 3.09
C ASP A 45 2.09 23.29 4.23
N LEU A 46 0.98 22.90 4.87
CA LEU A 46 1.01 21.90 5.94
C LEU A 46 1.47 20.53 5.44
N TYR A 47 1.14 20.17 4.20
CA TYR A 47 1.61 18.93 3.59
C TYR A 47 3.12 18.95 3.35
N ARG A 48 3.66 20.06 2.82
CA ARG A 48 5.10 20.27 2.68
C ARG A 48 5.79 20.20 4.04
N ILE A 49 5.25 20.87 5.05
CA ILE A 49 5.78 20.86 6.41
C ILE A 49 5.79 19.45 7.01
N ASP A 50 4.73 18.66 6.78
CA ASP A 50 4.67 17.26 7.24
C ASP A 50 5.78 16.40 6.62
N ASN A 51 6.09 16.60 5.34
CA ASN A 51 7.20 15.92 4.68
C ASN A 51 8.57 16.40 5.20
N GLU A 52 8.78 17.70 5.38
CA GLU A 52 10.08 18.28 5.80
C GLU A 52 10.42 18.05 7.28
N ARG A 53 9.39 17.87 8.12
CA ARG A 53 9.56 17.64 9.55
C ARG A 53 9.94 16.21 9.89
N GLU A 54 9.99 15.27 8.94
CA GLU A 54 10.09 13.83 9.22
C GLU A 54 11.13 13.56 10.33
N ASN A 55 10.68 12.89 11.39
CA ASN A 55 11.47 12.57 12.60
C ASN A 55 11.90 13.73 13.53
N LYS A 56 11.46 14.97 13.30
CA LYS A 56 11.72 16.13 14.16
C LYS A 56 10.57 16.33 15.17
N LYS A 57 10.91 16.63 16.42
CA LYS A 57 9.91 16.98 17.47
C LYS A 57 9.30 18.37 17.23
N ARG A 58 10.12 19.30 16.74
CA ARG A 58 9.77 20.69 16.44
C ARG A 58 10.42 21.07 15.12
N TYR A 59 9.71 21.85 14.31
CA TYR A 59 10.18 22.33 13.02
C TYR A 59 9.82 23.80 12.87
N TYR A 60 10.81 24.65 12.60
CA TYR A 60 10.55 26.03 12.20
C TYR A 60 10.52 26.11 10.69
N ASP A 61 9.44 26.67 10.15
CA ASP A 61 9.29 26.86 8.72
C ASP A 61 9.52 28.34 8.36
N ALA A 62 10.51 28.60 7.51
CA ALA A 62 10.89 29.96 7.13
C ALA A 62 9.85 30.66 6.25
N ILE A 63 9.02 29.90 5.52
CA ILE A 63 8.02 30.43 4.59
C ILE A 63 6.81 30.96 5.36
N THR A 64 6.26 30.14 6.27
CA THR A 64 5.12 30.52 7.12
C THR A 64 5.52 31.32 8.35
N GLN A 65 6.82 31.40 8.64
CA GLN A 65 7.41 32.03 9.84
C GLN A 65 6.84 31.47 11.15
N LYS A 66 6.54 30.17 11.19
CA LYS A 66 5.90 29.50 12.34
C LYS A 66 6.68 28.27 12.80
N GLU A 67 6.58 28.00 14.10
CA GLU A 67 7.01 26.72 14.68
C GLU A 67 5.87 25.71 14.67
N TYR A 68 6.17 24.51 14.21
CA TYR A 68 5.29 23.35 14.14
C TYR A 68 5.76 22.28 15.12
N PHE A 69 4.82 21.72 15.88
CA PHE A 69 5.12 20.72 16.89
C PHE A 69 4.49 19.37 16.52
N ARG A 70 5.25 18.29 16.68
CA ARG A 70 4.83 16.94 16.27
C ARG A 70 3.57 16.44 16.97
N ASP A 71 3.39 16.78 18.25
CA ASP A 71 2.24 16.40 19.07
C ASP A 71 0.92 17.03 18.59
N LYS A 72 1.00 18.10 17.80
CA LYS A 72 -0.17 18.76 17.21
C LYS A 72 -0.65 18.09 15.93
N PHE A 73 0.15 17.19 15.36
CA PHE A 73 -0.26 16.36 14.23
C PHE A 73 -1.07 15.17 14.73
N VAL A 74 -2.28 15.01 14.20
CA VAL A 74 -3.18 13.92 14.56
C VAL A 74 -3.49 13.12 13.31
N GLU A 75 -3.06 11.86 13.31
CA GLU A 75 -3.28 10.92 12.23
C GLU A 75 -4.41 9.95 12.59
N ASN A 76 -5.44 9.91 11.75
CA ASN A 76 -6.57 9.02 11.89
C ASN A 76 -6.54 7.98 10.78
N ARG A 77 -6.23 6.75 11.15
CA ARG A 77 -6.25 5.60 10.24
C ARG A 77 -7.48 4.75 10.49
N SER A 78 -8.15 4.36 9.42
CA SER A 78 -9.24 3.40 9.46
C SER A 78 -9.09 2.37 8.35
N SER A 79 -9.67 1.19 8.56
CA SER A 79 -9.67 0.15 7.54
C SER A 79 -10.98 -0.63 7.61
N ILE A 80 -11.52 -0.95 6.45
CA ILE A 80 -12.79 -1.64 6.27
C ILE A 80 -12.56 -2.81 5.32
N ASN A 81 -13.01 -4.00 5.72
CA ASN A 81 -13.02 -5.15 4.84
C ASN A 81 -14.15 -4.99 3.82
N ILE A 82 -13.81 -4.88 2.55
CA ILE A 82 -14.79 -4.96 1.44
C ILE A 82 -15.12 -6.43 1.20
N SER A 83 -14.11 -7.30 1.30
CA SER A 83 -14.24 -8.74 1.22
C SER A 83 -13.22 -9.44 2.11
N SER A 84 -13.19 -10.78 2.10
CA SER A 84 -12.19 -11.56 2.83
C SER A 84 -10.75 -11.36 2.34
N ARG A 85 -10.55 -10.79 1.16
CA ARG A 85 -9.24 -10.58 0.53
C ARG A 85 -9.01 -9.15 0.04
N LEU A 86 -9.97 -8.24 0.23
CA LEU A 86 -9.89 -6.85 -0.20
C LEU A 86 -10.24 -5.93 0.97
N ILE A 87 -9.32 -5.01 1.27
CA ILE A 87 -9.44 -4.06 2.38
C ILE A 87 -9.28 -2.65 1.81
N GLU A 88 -10.19 -1.77 2.17
CA GLU A 88 -10.02 -0.33 2.01
C GLU A 88 -9.35 0.24 3.25
N SER A 89 -8.32 1.04 3.06
CA SER A 89 -7.65 1.76 4.13
C SER A 89 -7.72 3.25 3.85
N LYS A 90 -8.02 4.02 4.89
CA LYS A 90 -8.08 5.48 4.84
C LYS A 90 -7.11 6.05 5.86
N ASN A 91 -6.35 7.04 5.41
CA ASN A 91 -5.50 7.82 6.28
C ASN A 91 -5.87 9.29 6.19
N VAL A 92 -6.00 9.95 7.33
CA VAL A 92 -6.34 11.36 7.40
C VAL A 92 -5.43 12.05 8.39
N LEU A 93 -4.73 13.08 7.93
CA LEU A 93 -3.81 13.83 8.78
C LEU A 93 -4.33 15.24 9.04
N TYR A 94 -4.25 15.67 10.30
CA TYR A 94 -4.60 17.01 10.74
C TYR A 94 -3.43 17.68 11.45
N TYR A 95 -3.37 19.01 11.39
CA TYR A 95 -2.56 19.86 12.28
C TYR A 95 -3.46 20.85 12.99
N GLU A 96 -3.55 20.80 14.33
CA GLU A 96 -4.41 21.71 15.11
C GLU A 96 -5.82 21.88 14.51
N LYS A 97 -6.48 20.75 14.19
CA LYS A 97 -7.81 20.66 13.54
C LYS A 97 -7.88 21.05 12.06
N HIS A 98 -6.79 21.53 11.46
CA HIS A 98 -6.73 21.79 10.03
C HIS A 98 -6.40 20.50 9.27
N LEU A 99 -7.25 20.14 8.32
CA LEU A 99 -7.06 18.97 7.48
C LEU A 99 -5.88 19.19 6.53
N ILE A 100 -4.89 18.30 6.56
CA ILE A 100 -3.71 18.34 5.70
C ILE A 100 -3.97 17.54 4.44
N TYR A 101 -4.19 16.23 4.60
CA TYR A 101 -4.48 15.34 3.48
C TYR A 101 -5.45 14.22 3.89
N LYS A 102 -6.10 13.64 2.89
CA LYS A 102 -6.81 12.37 2.97
C LYS A 102 -6.26 11.42 1.93
N GLU A 103 -5.96 10.21 2.33
CA GLU A 103 -5.46 9.17 1.47
C GLU A 103 -6.38 7.96 1.55
N VAL A 104 -6.68 7.39 0.37
CA VAL A 104 -7.43 6.15 0.23
C VAL A 104 -6.57 5.17 -0.55
N TYR A 105 -6.32 4.01 0.04
CA TYR A 105 -5.52 2.94 -0.54
C TYR A 105 -6.19 1.60 -0.31
N TYR A 106 -5.85 0.62 -1.13
CA TYR A 106 -6.48 -0.69 -1.10
C TYR A 106 -5.44 -1.78 -0.93
N TRP A 107 -5.76 -2.77 -0.10
CA TRP A 107 -4.98 -3.99 0.02
C TRP A 107 -5.73 -5.16 -0.58
N TYR A 108 -5.02 -5.97 -1.36
CA TYR A 108 -5.56 -7.20 -1.91
C TYR A 108 -4.65 -8.40 -1.62
N LYS A 109 -5.25 -9.48 -1.11
CA LYS A 109 -4.56 -10.73 -0.82
C LYS A 109 -4.64 -11.66 -2.02
N GLU A 110 -3.60 -11.62 -2.83
CA GLU A 110 -3.46 -12.43 -4.03
C GLU A 110 -3.13 -13.88 -3.68
N ILE A 111 -3.70 -14.81 -4.44
CA ILE A 111 -3.40 -16.24 -4.37
C ILE A 111 -2.53 -16.60 -5.58
N GLY A 112 -1.51 -17.41 -5.33
CA GLY A 112 -0.51 -17.80 -6.32
C GLY A 112 0.54 -18.70 -5.69
N LEU A 113 1.62 -18.97 -6.41
CA LEU A 113 2.76 -19.73 -5.93
C LEU A 113 4.01 -18.91 -6.25
N TRP A 114 4.68 -18.36 -5.23
CA TRP A 114 5.90 -17.57 -5.40
C TRP A 114 7.08 -18.29 -4.77
N LEU A 115 8.20 -18.26 -5.48
CA LEU A 115 9.47 -18.63 -4.91
C LEU A 115 9.93 -17.49 -4.00
N SER A 116 10.43 -17.86 -2.84
CA SER A 116 11.01 -16.97 -1.85
C SER A 116 12.25 -17.64 -1.28
N GLY A 117 13.14 -16.86 -0.69
CA GLY A 117 14.41 -17.37 -0.18
C GLY A 117 15.56 -16.51 -0.62
N ASP A 118 16.60 -16.53 0.18
CA ASP A 118 17.89 -15.93 -0.11
C ASP A 118 18.90 -17.08 -0.22
N GLU A 119 19.92 -16.93 -1.06
CA GLU A 119 20.84 -18.00 -1.47
C GLU A 119 21.57 -18.66 -0.27
N GLY A 120 21.60 -17.99 0.90
CA GLY A 120 22.12 -18.51 2.18
C GLY A 120 21.10 -18.98 3.22
N ALA A 121 19.79 -18.75 3.05
CA ALA A 121 18.75 -19.06 4.04
C ALA A 121 17.75 -20.16 3.60
N GLY A 122 17.85 -20.63 2.36
CA GLY A 122 17.05 -21.73 1.80
C GLY A 122 15.83 -21.25 0.99
N PHE A 123 15.32 -22.16 0.14
CA PHE A 123 14.16 -21.92 -0.72
C PHE A 123 12.84 -22.16 0.04
N GLY A 124 11.93 -21.20 -0.07
CA GLY A 124 10.57 -21.25 0.47
C GLY A 124 9.52 -21.00 -0.61
N LEU A 125 8.36 -21.63 -0.47
CA LEU A 125 7.20 -21.40 -1.33
C LEU A 125 6.14 -20.59 -0.58
N LYS A 126 5.71 -19.46 -1.16
CA LYS A 126 4.60 -18.66 -0.65
C LYS A 126 3.36 -18.90 -1.51
N ALA A 127 2.23 -19.21 -0.86
CA ALA A 127 0.95 -19.41 -1.54
C ALA A 127 0.11 -18.11 -1.67
N ARG A 128 0.55 -17.02 -1.03
CA ARG A 128 -0.16 -15.73 -0.99
C ARG A 128 0.85 -14.58 -0.99
N GLN A 129 0.48 -13.49 -1.64
CA GLN A 129 1.18 -12.20 -1.54
C GLN A 129 0.20 -11.06 -1.31
N LYS A 130 0.68 -9.92 -0.80
CA LYS A 130 -0.14 -8.72 -0.63
C LYS A 130 0.15 -7.75 -1.77
N LEU A 131 -0.92 -7.32 -2.45
CA LEU A 131 -0.88 -6.18 -3.34
C LEU A 131 -1.38 -4.95 -2.58
N LEU A 132 -0.70 -3.84 -2.79
CA LEU A 132 -1.07 -2.52 -2.30
C LEU A 132 -1.34 -1.62 -3.50
N CYS A 133 -2.49 -0.97 -3.53
CA CYS A 133 -2.74 0.14 -4.44
C CYS A 133 -2.68 1.46 -3.68
N GLU A 134 -1.78 2.34 -4.10
CA GLU A 134 -1.65 3.72 -3.63
C GLU A 134 -1.60 4.64 -4.86
N ASN A 135 -2.45 5.68 -4.88
CA ASN A 135 -2.50 6.66 -5.98
C ASN A 135 -2.66 6.03 -7.38
N GLY A 136 -3.49 4.99 -7.49
CA GLY A 136 -3.72 4.28 -8.74
C GLY A 136 -2.58 3.35 -9.18
N ILE A 137 -1.52 3.22 -8.37
CA ILE A 137 -0.36 2.38 -8.67
C ILE A 137 -0.41 1.11 -7.80
N ILE A 138 -0.41 -0.05 -8.46
CA ILE A 138 -0.40 -1.35 -7.78
C ILE A 138 1.05 -1.81 -7.60
N SER A 139 1.43 -2.10 -6.36
CA SER A 139 2.73 -2.63 -5.97
C SER A 139 2.60 -3.92 -5.16
N VAL A 140 3.60 -4.79 -5.23
CA VAL A 140 3.70 -5.98 -4.38
C VAL A 140 4.38 -5.59 -3.07
N ARG A 141 3.78 -5.97 -1.93
CA ARG A 141 4.38 -5.80 -0.60
C ARG A 141 4.65 -7.20 -0.01
N LEU A 142 5.93 -7.48 0.27
CA LEU A 142 6.44 -8.77 0.76
C LEU A 142 6.32 -8.93 2.28
#